data_AF-A0A2P9HRH3-F1
#
_entry.id   AF-A0A2P9HRH3-F1
#
_cell.length_a   1.000
_cell.length_b   1.000
_cell.length_c   1.000
_cell.angle_alpha   90.00
_cell.angle_beta   90.00
_cell.angle_gamma   90.00
#
_symmetry.space_group_name_H-M   'P 1'
#
loop_
_entity.id
_entity.type
_entity.pdbx_description
1 polymer ?
#
loop_
_entity_poly.entity_id
_entity_poly.type
_entity_poly.pdbx_seq_one_letter_code
_entity_poly.pdbx_strand_id
1 'polypeptide(L)'
;MLGLAGLLAGCVTMTPEERRAADEQTCLGYGFKPRTDAFANCLQRLDLDRRADRRAWENRVDFYDQPIMLYQPIYRPVVVRPR
;
A
#
# COMPACT_ATOMS: atom_id res chain seq x y z
N MET A 1 2.59 -33.33 -9.75
CA MET A 1 2.94 -32.42 -8.64
C MET A 1 3.24 -31.01 -9.18
N LEU A 2 2.30 -30.38 -9.91
CA LEU A 2 2.34 -28.94 -10.24
C LEU A 2 1.05 -28.35 -9.66
N GLY A 3 1.11 -27.79 -8.46
CA GLY A 3 -0.13 -27.32 -7.82
C GLY A 3 0.04 -26.45 -6.57
N LEU A 4 1.26 -26.27 -6.05
CA LEU A 4 1.49 -25.45 -4.85
C LEU A 4 2.27 -24.15 -5.10
N ALA A 5 2.79 -23.91 -6.31
CA ALA A 5 3.65 -22.74 -6.58
C ALA A 5 2.88 -21.45 -6.90
N GLY A 6 1.57 -21.50 -7.15
CA GLY A 6 0.78 -20.33 -7.59
C GLY A 6 0.20 -19.46 -6.48
N LEU A 7 0.17 -19.93 -5.23
CA LEU A 7 -0.53 -19.25 -4.12
C LEU A 7 0.31 -18.15 -3.44
N LEU A 8 1.56 -17.96 -3.86
CA LEU A 8 2.46 -16.91 -3.34
C LEU A 8 2.45 -15.63 -4.19
N ALA A 9 1.76 -15.64 -5.33
CA ALA A 9 1.46 -14.41 -6.06
C ALA A 9 0.30 -13.69 -5.34
N GLY A 10 0.62 -12.98 -4.26
CA GLY A 10 -0.33 -12.07 -3.62
C GLY A 10 -0.94 -11.13 -4.66
N CYS A 11 -2.19 -10.70 -4.45
CA CYS A 11 -2.90 -9.81 -5.36
C CYS A 11 -2.01 -8.65 -5.82
N VAL A 12 -1.48 -8.71 -7.04
CA VAL A 12 -0.84 -7.57 -7.70
C VAL A 12 -1.96 -6.62 -8.10
N THR A 13 -2.16 -5.57 -7.31
CA THR A 13 -3.26 -4.61 -7.49
C THR A 13 -3.13 -3.74 -8.73
N MET A 14 -1.95 -3.75 -9.38
CA MET A 14 -1.70 -3.15 -10.69
C MET A 14 -0.59 -3.92 -11.38
N THR A 15 -0.70 -4.07 -12.69
CA THR A 15 0.40 -4.62 -13.49
C THR A 15 1.51 -3.58 -13.70
N PRO A 16 2.75 -4.01 -14.04
CA PRO A 16 3.84 -3.08 -14.32
C PRO A 16 3.52 -2.10 -15.46
N GLU A 17 2.82 -2.57 -16.50
CA GLU A 17 2.41 -1.76 -17.65
C GLU A 17 1.32 -0.75 -17.30
N GLU A 18 0.30 -1.14 -16.52
CA GLU A 18 -0.73 -0.21 -16.05
C GLU A 18 -0.12 0.90 -15.20
N ARG A 19 0.84 0.54 -14.35
CA ARG A 19 1.54 1.50 -13.50
C ARG A 19 2.33 2.49 -14.31
N ARG A 20 3.03 2.03 -15.34
CA ARG A 20 3.75 2.89 -16.28
C ARG A 20 2.80 3.85 -17.00
N ALA A 21 1.65 3.37 -17.47
CA ALA A 21 0.66 4.24 -18.11
C ALA A 21 0.14 5.33 -17.16
N ALA A 22 -0.09 4.99 -15.88
CA ALA A 22 -0.49 5.97 -14.87
C ALA A 22 0.61 6.99 -14.55
N ASP A 23 1.88 6.57 -14.49
CA ASP A 23 3.01 7.47 -14.31
C ASP A 23 3.17 8.43 -15.51
N GLU A 24 2.99 7.91 -16.72
CA GLU A 24 3.04 8.71 -17.95
C GLU A 24 1.92 9.76 -17.97
N GLN A 25 0.69 9.39 -17.62
CA GLN A 25 -0.42 10.33 -17.46
C GLN A 25 -0.15 11.39 -16.40
N THR A 26 0.47 11.01 -15.28
CA THR A 26 0.85 11.94 -14.21
C THR A 26 1.85 12.99 -14.72
N CYS A 27 2.92 12.55 -15.39
CA CYS A 27 3.92 13.46 -15.94
C CYS A 27 3.36 14.35 -17.06
N LEU A 28 2.43 13.83 -17.87
CA LEU A 28 1.68 14.64 -18.84
C LEU A 28 0.84 15.72 -18.16
N GLY A 29 0.15 15.38 -17.06
CA GLY A 29 -0.65 16.32 -16.26
C GLY A 29 0.18 17.44 -15.63
N TYR A 30 1.44 17.18 -15.29
CA TYR A 30 2.38 18.22 -14.86
C TYR A 30 2.91 19.11 -16.00
N GLY A 31 2.63 18.76 -17.26
CA GLY A 31 3.05 19.52 -18.43
C GLY A 31 4.40 19.09 -19.02
N PHE A 32 4.95 17.96 -18.59
CA PHE A 32 6.15 17.41 -19.24
C PHE A 32 5.82 16.88 -20.63
N LYS A 33 6.67 17.21 -21.61
CA LYS A 33 6.51 16.73 -22.99
C LYS A 33 7.12 15.33 -23.14
N PRO A 34 6.41 14.37 -23.75
CA PRO A 34 6.98 13.05 -24.04
C PRO A 34 8.30 13.11 -24.79
N ARG A 35 9.12 12.06 -24.63
CA ARG A 35 10.41 11.91 -25.35
C ARG A 35 11.40 13.06 -25.07
N THR A 36 11.38 13.58 -23.86
CA THR A 36 12.35 14.58 -23.37
C THR A 36 13.04 14.07 -22.11
N ASP A 37 14.23 14.58 -21.82
CA ASP A 37 14.94 14.26 -20.58
C ASP A 37 14.15 14.71 -19.36
N ALA A 38 13.41 15.82 -19.47
CA ALA A 38 12.54 16.31 -18.41
C ALA A 38 11.42 15.30 -18.08
N PHE A 39 10.84 14.65 -19.10
CA PHE A 39 9.84 13.60 -18.91
C PHE A 39 10.44 12.33 -18.32
N ALA A 40 11.62 11.91 -18.77
CA ALA A 40 12.35 10.78 -18.19
C ALA A 40 12.69 11.03 -16.71
N ASN A 41 13.10 12.26 -16.36
CA ASN A 41 13.36 12.66 -14.99
C ASN A 41 12.09 12.67 -14.13
N CYS A 42 10.95 13.10 -14.67
CA CYS A 42 9.67 13.02 -13.97
C CYS A 42 9.33 11.57 -13.61
N LEU A 43 9.39 10.65 -14.58
CA LEU A 43 9.15 9.22 -14.35
C LEU A 43 10.12 8.63 -13.34
N GLN A 44 11.41 8.97 -13.44
CA GLN A 44 12.42 8.52 -12.50
C GLN A 44 12.12 8.99 -11.06
N ARG A 45 11.69 10.24 -10.88
CA ARG A 45 11.32 10.77 -9.56
C ARG A 45 10.15 9.99 -8.95
N LEU A 46 9.12 9.71 -9.73
CA LEU A 46 7.98 8.89 -9.27
C LEU A 46 8.40 7.47 -8.87
N ASP A 47 9.34 6.85 -9.61
CA ASP A 47 9.87 5.54 -9.23
C ASP A 47 10.68 5.59 -7.92
N LEU A 48 11.54 6.61 -7.77
CA LEU A 48 12.34 6.80 -6.56
C LEU A 48 11.48 7.06 -5.33
N ASP A 49 10.42 7.86 -5.46
CA ASP A 49 9.45 8.15 -4.40
C ASP A 49 8.75 6.88 -3.91
N ARG A 50 8.21 6.07 -4.84
CA ARG A 50 7.60 4.77 -4.51
C ARG A 50 8.58 3.78 -3.88
N ARG A 51 9.86 3.83 -4.26
CA ARG A 51 10.92 3.04 -3.59
C ARG A 51 11.20 3.56 -2.19
N ALA A 52 11.10 4.88 -1.97
CA ALA A 52 11.25 5.48 -0.66
C ALA A 52 10.10 5.06 0.27
N ASP A 53 8.86 5.08 -0.21
CA ASP A 53 7.70 4.59 0.55
C ASP A 53 7.85 3.12 0.94
N ARG A 54 8.32 2.29 0.01
CA ARG A 54 8.59 0.87 0.29
C ARG A 54 9.65 0.71 1.36
N ARG A 55 10.78 1.43 1.24
CA ARG A 55 11.84 1.42 2.26
C ARG A 55 11.33 1.94 3.60
N ALA A 56 10.48 2.96 3.61
CA ALA A 56 9.88 3.50 4.82
C ALA A 56 8.95 2.50 5.50
N TRP A 57 8.18 1.73 4.71
CA TRP A 57 7.35 0.65 5.21
C TRP A 57 8.19 -0.51 5.76
N GLU A 58 9.22 -0.94 5.04
CA GLU A 58 10.15 -2.00 5.48
C GLU A 58 10.91 -1.61 6.75
N ASN A 59 11.37 -0.35 6.83
CA ASN A 59 12.05 0.20 8.00
C ASN A 59 11.10 0.59 9.14
N ARG A 60 9.78 0.41 8.98
CA ARG A 60 8.83 0.61 10.08
C ARG A 60 8.91 -0.60 11.01
N VAL A 61 9.94 -0.60 11.86
CA VAL A 61 10.25 -1.65 12.84
C VAL A 61 9.18 -1.85 13.92
N ASP A 62 8.13 -1.01 13.97
CA ASP A 62 7.22 -0.94 15.12
C ASP A 62 5.87 -1.64 14.92
N PHE A 63 5.77 -2.71 14.13
CA PHE A 63 4.49 -3.44 14.05
C PHE A 63 4.19 -4.27 15.32
N TYR A 64 5.23 -4.66 16.09
CA TYR A 64 5.09 -5.42 17.33
C TYR A 64 5.35 -4.60 18.61
N ASP A 65 5.91 -3.39 18.49
CA ASP A 65 6.19 -2.51 19.64
C ASP A 65 4.99 -1.64 20.05
N GLN A 66 3.95 -1.56 19.21
CA GLN A 66 2.69 -0.90 19.57
C GLN A 66 1.81 -1.88 20.37
N PRO A 67 1.48 -1.58 21.64
CA PRO A 67 0.61 -2.46 22.42
C PRO A 67 -0.79 -2.48 21.82
N ILE A 68 -1.23 -3.67 21.40
CA ILE A 68 -2.61 -3.89 20.93
C ILE A 68 -3.54 -3.80 22.16
N MET A 69 -4.32 -2.72 22.26
CA MET A 69 -5.34 -2.58 23.32
C MET A 69 -6.58 -3.41 22.98
N LEU A 70 -6.71 -4.61 23.57
CA LEU A 70 -7.95 -5.39 23.52
C LEU A 70 -8.94 -4.88 24.58
N TYR A 71 -9.96 -4.12 24.17
CA TYR A 71 -11.12 -3.86 25.03
C TYR A 71 -12.01 -5.10 25.10
N GLN A 72 -12.14 -5.69 26.28
CA GLN A 72 -13.16 -6.71 26.52
C GLN A 72 -14.43 -6.05 27.07
N PRO A 73 -15.61 -6.23 26.43
CA PRO A 73 -16.86 -5.75 26.98
C PRO A 73 -17.26 -6.62 28.18
N ILE A 74 -17.33 -6.00 29.36
CA ILE A 74 -17.83 -6.65 30.57
C ILE A 74 -19.37 -6.66 30.51
N TYR A 75 -19.97 -7.81 30.21
CA TYR A 75 -21.43 -7.94 30.29
C TYR A 75 -21.86 -7.99 31.76
N ARG A 76 -22.52 -6.93 32.22
CA ARG A 76 -23.09 -6.85 33.57
C ARG A 76 -24.60 -7.07 33.48
N PRO A 77 -25.14 -8.22 33.93
CA PRO A 77 -26.58 -8.45 33.88
C PRO A 77 -27.29 -7.50 34.85
N VAL A 78 -28.32 -6.81 34.35
CA VAL A 78 -29.21 -6.00 35.19
C VAL A 78 -30.34 -6.91 35.69
N VAL A 79 -30.41 -7.11 37.00
CA VAL A 79 -31.50 -7.86 37.64
C VAL A 79 -32.72 -6.93 37.73
N VAL A 80 -33.75 -7.19 36.93
CA VAL A 80 -35.04 -6.49 37.01
C VAL A 80 -35.93 -7.23 38.00
N ARG A 81 -36.42 -6.56 39.05
CA ARG A 81 -37.45 -7.14 39.93
C ARG A 81 -38.83 -6.90 39.34
N PRO A 82 -39.70 -7.91 39.23
CA PRO A 82 -41.10 -7.71 38.86
C PRO A 82 -41.86 -6.96 39.95
N ARG A 83 -42.87 -6.19 39.54
CA ARG A 83 -43.69 -5.29 40.36
C ARG A 83 -44.83 -6.03 41.04
#